data_AF-A0A674DUA1-F1
#
_entry.id   AF-A0A674DUA1-F1
#
_cell.length_a   1.000
_cell.length_b   1.000
_cell.length_c   1.000
_cell.angle_alpha   90.00
_cell.angle_beta   90.00
_cell.angle_gamma   90.00
#
_symmetry.space_group_name_H-M   'P 1'
#
loop_
_entity.id
_entity.type
_entity.pdbx_description
1 polymer ?
#
loop_
_entity_poly.entity_id
_entity_poly.type
_entity_poly.pdbx_seq_one_letter_code
_entity_poly.pdbx_strand_id
1 'polypeptide(L)'
;HSLSESHFSPLPQELYLCAVQELSQFPELVEDVLKLQRWTEILQCPSEEDKEIRKKQVRPLFRHFRRIDACLQPREAFRGSDEIFCRVYTPDHSYVTIRSRLSCRVGEILALVREKLQYSEDQPTQPGNLLLVAVTSAGEKAAFRPSDEAVFTTLGVNTHLFACEPSELESLLPLPEEIHWSPGDSKLHDMSAEEVATQLVVFDWELFSCVHEVEFVCYVFHGEQARWRPLNLELVLQRCSEVQHWVATEILQCQSLPKRVQLLRKFIKIAALCKQQQDLLSFLAVVLGLDNPAVSRLRLTWEGLPGKFRKQFQQFESIADPSRNHKSYRDLMGSLRPPLIPFTPLLLKGETDIYTHTPGEDVAEMVRSIRRYRSSQLALDAEPSPSHLQTKAYVRQLQVIDNQNLLFEMSCKLEPKDM
;
A
#
# COMPACT_ATOMS: atom_id res chain seq x y z
N HIS A 1 -3.18 31.96 4.58
CA HIS A 1 -2.71 31.63 5.94
C HIS A 1 -1.87 30.37 5.90
N SER A 2 -0.58 30.57 6.04
CA SER A 2 0.51 29.61 6.06
C SER A 2 0.46 28.76 7.32
N LEU A 3 0.20 27.45 7.18
CA LEU A 3 0.44 26.47 8.24
C LEU A 3 1.80 25.83 7.94
N SER A 4 2.86 26.47 8.40
CA SER A 4 4.18 25.86 8.53
C SER A 4 4.16 24.86 9.67
N GLU A 5 4.54 23.61 9.38
CA GLU A 5 4.74 22.53 10.35
C GLU A 5 5.83 22.90 11.37
N SER A 6 5.42 23.57 12.45
CA SER A 6 6.16 23.65 13.73
C SER A 6 5.29 24.15 14.90
N HIS A 7 3.97 24.19 14.74
CA HIS A 7 3.07 24.36 15.86
C HIS A 7 2.49 22.99 16.22
N PHE A 8 3.14 22.28 17.14
CA PHE A 8 2.31 21.57 18.11
C PHE A 8 1.35 22.62 18.65
N SER A 9 0.04 22.38 18.53
CA SER A 9 -0.94 23.24 19.19
C SER A 9 -0.43 23.50 20.60
N PRO A 10 -0.30 24.75 21.08
CA PRO A 10 0.15 24.99 22.45
C PRO A 10 -0.85 24.43 23.47
N LEU A 11 -2.04 24.02 23.01
CA LEU A 11 -3.14 23.50 23.80
C LEU A 11 -2.77 22.39 24.80
N PRO A 12 -2.02 21.31 24.48
CA PRO A 12 -1.66 20.30 25.48
C PRO A 12 -0.81 20.87 26.62
N GLN A 13 0.12 21.77 26.28
CA GLN A 13 1.00 22.41 27.24
C GLN A 13 0.25 23.45 28.08
N GLU A 14 -0.59 24.27 27.44
CA GLU A 14 -1.48 25.23 28.11
C GLU A 14 -2.48 24.51 29.03
N LEU A 15 -3.10 23.42 28.56
CA LEU A 15 -4.04 22.61 29.32
C LEU A 15 -3.37 21.96 30.53
N TYR A 16 -2.15 21.42 30.36
CA TYR A 16 -1.36 20.90 31.48
C TYR A 16 -1.08 22.00 32.51
N LEU A 17 -0.62 23.17 32.09
CA LEU A 17 -0.32 24.29 32.99
C LEU A 17 -1.57 24.77 33.74
N CYS A 18 -2.71 24.90 33.06
CA CYS A 18 -3.99 25.23 33.69
C CYS A 18 -4.42 24.15 34.69
N ALA A 19 -4.32 22.87 34.32
CA ALA A 19 -4.73 21.78 35.20
C ALA A 19 -3.86 21.69 36.46
N VAL A 20 -2.54 21.96 36.35
CA VAL A 20 -1.62 22.03 37.50
C VAL A 20 -2.00 23.16 38.46
N GLN A 21 -2.40 24.34 37.95
CA GLN A 21 -2.81 25.47 38.79
C GLN A 21 -4.08 25.18 39.60
N GLU A 22 -5.01 24.42 39.00
CA GLU A 22 -6.30 24.06 39.60
C GLU A 22 -6.21 22.86 40.56
N LEU A 23 -5.09 22.13 40.63
CA LEU A 23 -4.91 20.98 41.56
C LEU A 23 -5.10 21.34 43.03
N SER A 24 -4.85 22.61 43.39
CA SER A 24 -5.08 23.10 44.76
C SER A 24 -6.58 23.15 45.12
N GLN A 25 -7.45 23.29 44.13
CA GLN A 25 -8.91 23.33 44.28
C GLN A 25 -9.56 21.97 43.97
N PHE A 26 -8.96 21.18 43.06
CA PHE A 26 -9.46 19.89 42.60
C PHE A 26 -8.38 18.79 42.73
N PRO A 27 -8.06 18.34 43.95
CA PRO A 27 -7.00 17.34 44.19
C PRO A 27 -7.31 15.96 43.58
N GLU A 28 -8.56 15.67 43.23
CA GLU A 28 -8.98 14.44 42.54
C GLU A 28 -8.39 14.33 41.11
N LEU A 29 -7.95 15.43 40.51
CA LEU A 29 -7.42 15.45 39.13
C LEU A 29 -5.93 15.07 39.04
N VAL A 30 -5.25 14.76 40.15
CA VAL A 30 -3.80 14.48 40.17
C VAL A 30 -3.39 13.43 39.13
N GLU A 31 -4.15 12.33 39.00
CA GLU A 31 -3.83 11.29 38.01
C GLU A 31 -3.96 11.79 36.56
N ASP A 32 -4.96 12.61 36.27
CA ASP A 32 -5.18 13.15 34.93
C ASP A 32 -4.16 14.22 34.58
N VAL A 33 -3.72 15.01 35.55
CA VAL A 33 -2.61 15.96 35.37
C VAL A 33 -1.30 15.23 35.10
N LEU A 34 -1.04 14.10 35.77
CA LEU A 34 0.13 13.26 35.47
C LEU A 34 0.06 12.65 34.05
N LYS A 35 -1.13 12.26 33.58
CA LYS A 35 -1.31 11.82 32.19
C LYS A 35 -1.05 12.95 31.20
N LEU A 36 -1.55 14.17 31.47
CA LEU A 36 -1.29 15.35 30.65
C LEU A 36 0.19 15.72 30.63
N GLN A 37 0.86 15.66 31.77
CA GLN A 37 2.31 15.86 31.87
C GLN A 37 3.05 14.90 30.94
N ARG A 38 2.77 13.60 31.07
CA ARG A 38 3.38 12.56 30.24
C ARG A 38 3.09 12.79 28.76
N TRP A 39 1.88 13.24 28.42
CA TRP A 39 1.52 13.57 27.05
C TRP A 39 2.31 14.78 26.51
N THR A 40 2.46 15.84 27.32
CA THR A 40 3.30 16.99 26.95
C THR A 40 4.77 16.63 26.79
N GLU A 41 5.30 15.76 27.65
CA GLU A 41 6.66 15.23 27.55
C GLU A 41 6.86 14.44 26.26
N ILE A 42 5.90 13.59 25.87
CA ILE A 42 5.94 12.84 24.58
C ILE A 42 5.94 13.79 23.38
N LEU A 43 5.21 14.91 23.45
CA LEU A 43 5.12 15.88 22.36
C LEU A 43 6.37 16.79 22.27
N GLN A 44 7.00 17.11 23.40
CA GLN A 44 8.16 18.00 23.48
C GLN A 44 9.51 17.25 23.33
N CYS A 45 9.56 15.98 23.73
CA CYS A 45 10.77 15.16 23.76
C CYS A 45 10.61 13.87 22.93
N PRO A 46 10.84 13.92 21.60
CA PRO A 46 11.67 12.88 21.02
C PRO A 46 13.07 13.05 21.63
N SER A 47 13.68 12.01 22.20
CA SER A 47 15.05 12.12 22.73
C SER A 47 15.97 12.72 21.65
N GLU A 48 16.97 13.51 22.02
CA GLU A 48 17.90 14.10 21.02
C GLU A 48 18.56 13.00 20.17
N GLU A 49 18.77 11.81 20.73
CA GLU A 49 19.15 10.60 20.01
C GLU A 49 18.07 10.15 19.01
N ASP A 50 16.78 10.10 19.38
CA ASP A 50 15.67 9.79 18.48
C ASP A 50 15.54 10.83 17.35
N LYS A 51 15.77 12.11 17.64
CA LYS A 51 15.77 13.17 16.61
C LYS A 51 16.96 13.01 15.67
N GLU A 52 18.15 12.69 16.16
CA GLU A 52 19.33 12.45 15.32
C GLU A 52 19.21 11.16 14.50
N ILE A 53 18.70 10.08 15.08
CA ILE A 53 18.48 8.79 14.40
C ILE A 53 17.42 8.97 13.31
N ARG A 54 16.29 9.64 13.62
CA ARG A 54 15.22 9.93 12.64
C ARG A 54 15.66 10.94 11.56
N LYS A 55 16.50 11.93 11.88
CA LYS A 55 17.08 12.87 10.89
C LYS A 55 18.08 12.22 9.94
N LYS A 56 18.71 11.11 10.34
CA LYS A 56 19.71 10.38 9.53
C LYS A 56 19.11 9.26 8.69
N GLN A 57 17.95 8.72 9.06
CA GLN A 57 17.30 7.62 8.34
C GLN A 57 16.34 8.14 7.27
N VAL A 58 16.82 8.20 6.02
CA VAL A 58 15.92 8.34 4.87
C VAL A 58 15.14 7.04 4.73
N ARG A 59 13.81 7.12 4.82
CA ARG A 59 12.96 5.93 4.75
C ARG A 59 12.75 5.57 3.28
N PRO A 60 13.05 4.33 2.86
CA PRO A 60 12.74 3.92 1.51
C PRO A 60 11.22 3.84 1.38
N LEU A 61 10.65 4.73 0.56
CA LEU A 61 9.28 4.55 0.11
C LEU A 61 9.22 3.22 -0.64
N PHE A 62 8.18 2.45 -0.33
CA PHE A 62 7.95 1.16 -0.96
C PHE A 62 8.05 1.29 -2.49
N ARG A 63 8.70 0.29 -3.12
CA ARG A 63 8.92 0.15 -4.58
C ARG A 63 9.94 1.07 -5.25
N HIS A 64 10.10 2.31 -4.77
CA HIS A 64 10.97 3.30 -5.45
C HIS A 64 12.46 3.12 -5.15
N PHE A 65 12.82 2.52 -4.01
CA PHE A 65 14.20 2.26 -3.61
C PHE A 65 14.37 0.81 -3.13
N ARG A 66 14.78 -0.06 -4.06
CA ARG A 66 15.05 -1.48 -3.79
C ARG A 66 16.37 -1.65 -3.04
N ARG A 67 16.35 -1.56 -1.71
CA ARG A 67 17.46 -2.03 -0.85
C ARG A 67 17.07 -3.33 -0.19
N ILE A 68 17.84 -4.39 -0.43
CA ILE A 68 17.59 -5.75 0.07
C ILE A 68 17.57 -5.76 1.61
N ASP A 69 18.47 -5.04 2.27
CA ASP A 69 18.53 -5.01 3.74
C ASP A 69 17.30 -4.37 4.38
N ALA A 70 16.64 -3.45 3.67
CA ALA A 70 15.46 -2.74 4.16
C ALA A 70 14.18 -3.58 4.09
N CYS A 71 14.08 -4.56 3.21
CA CYS A 71 12.85 -5.35 3.08
C CYS A 71 12.69 -6.37 4.22
N LEU A 72 13.76 -6.78 4.89
CA LEU A 72 13.68 -7.75 5.99
C LEU A 72 13.27 -7.12 7.32
N GLN A 73 13.36 -5.80 7.45
CA GLN A 73 13.01 -5.07 8.68
C GLN A 73 11.49 -4.99 8.87
N PRO A 74 10.98 -5.09 10.11
CA PRO A 74 9.57 -4.84 10.40
C PRO A 74 9.15 -3.44 9.92
N ARG A 75 7.91 -3.29 9.45
CA ARG A 75 7.41 -1.97 9.08
C ARG A 75 7.12 -1.10 10.30
N GLU A 76 7.45 0.18 10.13
CA GLU A 76 7.06 1.24 11.04
C GLU A 76 6.13 2.21 10.31
N ALA A 77 5.21 2.83 11.06
CA ALA A 77 4.28 3.79 10.50
C ALA A 77 5.00 5.01 9.93
N PHE A 78 4.65 5.36 8.70
CA PHE A 78 5.11 6.58 8.05
C PHE A 78 4.44 7.80 8.67
N ARG A 79 5.22 8.88 8.76
CA ARG A 79 4.78 10.21 9.17
C ARG A 79 4.98 11.18 8.01
N GLY A 80 4.17 12.21 7.92
CA GLY A 80 4.33 13.25 6.89
C GLY A 80 5.73 13.90 6.89
N SER A 81 6.31 14.05 8.08
CA SER A 81 7.66 14.59 8.27
C SER A 81 8.79 13.67 7.80
N ASP A 82 8.51 12.40 7.51
CA ASP A 82 9.55 11.45 7.12
C ASP A 82 10.12 11.85 5.76
N GLU A 83 11.44 11.82 5.66
CA GLU A 83 12.13 12.14 4.41
C GLU A 83 12.36 10.87 3.59
N ILE A 84 12.17 11.03 2.29
CA ILE A 84 12.40 10.02 1.27
C ILE A 84 13.35 10.55 0.20
N PHE A 85 14.07 9.65 -0.45
CA PHE A 85 14.56 9.93 -1.79
C PHE A 85 13.45 9.61 -2.78
N CYS A 86 13.36 10.36 -3.88
CA CYS A 86 12.45 10.10 -4.97
C CYS A 86 13.13 10.41 -6.31
N ARG A 87 12.92 9.55 -7.30
CA ARG A 87 13.32 9.81 -8.68
C ARG A 87 12.18 10.50 -9.40
N VAL A 88 12.45 11.67 -9.96
CA VAL A 88 11.53 12.37 -10.85
C VAL A 88 12.15 12.37 -12.23
N TYR A 89 11.44 11.79 -13.18
CA TYR A 89 11.89 11.57 -14.54
C TYR A 89 11.55 12.77 -15.44
N THR A 90 12.30 12.96 -16.50
CA THR A 90 12.05 13.94 -17.56
C THR A 90 11.51 13.23 -18.81
N PRO A 91 10.99 13.95 -19.81
CA PRO A 91 10.41 13.34 -21.01
C PRO A 91 11.37 12.43 -21.80
N ASP A 92 12.68 12.64 -21.68
CA ASP A 92 13.75 11.83 -22.28
C ASP A 92 14.14 10.59 -21.44
N HIS A 93 13.39 10.30 -20.37
CA HIS A 93 13.62 9.21 -19.42
C HIS A 93 14.89 9.32 -18.57
N SER A 94 15.60 10.46 -18.62
CA SER A 94 16.57 10.79 -17.58
C SER A 94 15.83 11.14 -16.27
N TYR A 95 16.54 11.17 -15.14
CA TYR A 95 15.91 11.48 -13.85
C TYR A 95 16.81 12.27 -12.93
N VAL A 96 16.17 13.06 -12.08
CA VAL A 96 16.80 13.68 -10.90
C VAL A 96 16.35 12.96 -9.64
N THR A 97 17.26 12.79 -8.69
CA THR A 97 16.91 12.28 -7.35
C THR A 97 16.78 13.45 -6.39
N ILE A 98 15.59 13.62 -5.82
CA ILE A 98 15.31 14.65 -4.81
C ILE A 98 15.20 14.01 -3.43
N ARG A 99 15.56 14.76 -2.39
CA ARG A 99 15.24 14.45 -0.99
C ARG A 99 14.04 15.29 -0.60
N SER A 100 12.92 14.66 -0.25
CA SER A 100 11.67 15.36 0.06
C SER A 100 10.94 14.70 1.23
N ARG A 101 10.09 15.47 1.92
CA ARG A 101 9.21 14.96 2.96
C ARG A 101 7.99 14.28 2.34
N LEU A 102 7.44 13.27 2.99
CA LEU A 102 6.24 12.59 2.50
C LEU A 102 5.04 13.54 2.39
N SER A 103 4.83 14.47 3.32
CA SER A 103 3.74 15.46 3.28
C SER A 103 4.01 16.66 2.36
N CYS A 104 5.14 16.67 1.64
CA CYS A 104 5.55 17.82 0.83
C CYS A 104 4.52 18.15 -0.26
N ARG A 105 4.35 19.45 -0.52
CA ARG A 105 3.50 19.96 -1.61
C ARG A 105 4.14 19.75 -2.96
N VAL A 106 3.33 19.57 -3.99
CA VAL A 106 3.81 19.48 -5.37
C VAL A 106 4.60 20.73 -5.79
N GLY A 107 4.19 21.93 -5.35
CA GLY A 107 4.95 23.15 -5.60
C GLY A 107 6.38 23.13 -5.02
N GLU A 108 6.55 22.52 -3.83
CA GLU A 108 7.86 22.34 -3.19
C GLU A 108 8.68 21.25 -3.92
N ILE A 109 8.05 20.15 -4.33
CA ILE A 109 8.67 19.11 -5.16
C ILE A 109 9.22 19.71 -6.46
N LEU A 110 8.41 20.50 -7.16
CA LEU A 110 8.81 21.17 -8.40
C LEU A 110 9.95 22.17 -8.17
N ALA A 111 10.00 22.86 -7.02
CA ALA A 111 11.11 23.72 -6.67
C ALA A 111 12.43 22.93 -6.51
N LEU A 112 12.40 21.79 -5.81
CA LEU A 112 13.55 20.90 -5.66
C LEU A 112 14.04 20.34 -7.01
N VAL A 113 13.09 19.95 -7.88
CA VAL A 113 13.41 19.46 -9.22
C VAL A 113 14.05 20.57 -10.07
N ARG A 114 13.50 21.79 -10.06
CA ARG A 114 14.08 22.94 -10.76
C ARG A 114 15.49 23.26 -10.28
N GLU A 115 15.71 23.24 -8.97
CA GLU A 115 17.04 23.46 -8.40
C GLU A 115 18.04 22.42 -8.93
N LYS A 116 17.67 21.13 -8.99
CA LYS A 116 18.55 20.08 -9.50
C LYS A 116 18.77 20.13 -11.01
N LEU A 117 17.76 20.51 -11.79
CA LEU A 117 17.87 20.63 -13.24
C LEU A 117 18.72 21.84 -13.66
N GLN A 118 18.74 22.94 -12.88
CA GLN A 118 19.55 24.14 -13.16
C GLN A 118 21.06 23.90 -13.11
N TYR A 119 21.51 22.84 -12.44
CA TYR A 119 22.93 22.46 -12.39
C TYR A 119 23.36 21.54 -13.53
N SER A 120 22.45 21.16 -14.44
CA SER A 120 22.80 20.39 -15.64
C SER A 120 23.43 21.33 -16.67
N GLU A 121 24.68 21.09 -17.07
CA GLU A 121 25.48 21.99 -17.91
C GLU A 121 24.91 22.22 -19.34
N ASP A 122 23.85 21.50 -19.74
CA ASP A 122 23.38 21.41 -21.14
C ASP A 122 22.19 22.33 -21.53
N GLN A 123 21.59 23.13 -20.63
CA GLN A 123 20.49 24.04 -21.01
C GLN A 123 20.56 25.43 -20.34
N PRO A 124 20.77 26.53 -21.11
CA PRO A 124 20.83 27.90 -20.58
C PRO A 124 19.46 28.57 -20.40
N THR A 125 18.36 27.86 -20.66
CA THR A 125 16.99 28.36 -20.47
C THR A 125 16.50 27.97 -19.08
N GLN A 126 16.05 28.96 -18.29
CA GLN A 126 15.35 28.67 -17.03
C GLN A 126 14.23 27.66 -17.32
N PRO A 127 14.15 26.52 -16.61
CA PRO A 127 13.10 25.55 -16.85
C PRO A 127 11.75 26.27 -16.70
N GLY A 128 10.89 26.13 -17.70
CA GLY A 128 9.61 26.82 -17.77
C GLY A 128 8.66 26.44 -16.63
N ASN A 129 7.37 26.71 -16.81
CA ASN A 129 6.35 26.34 -15.84
C ASN A 129 6.15 24.80 -15.83
N LEU A 130 7.05 24.07 -15.14
CA LEU A 130 7.00 22.62 -15.02
C LEU A 130 5.73 22.13 -14.32
N LEU A 131 5.19 21.03 -14.82
CA LEU A 131 4.12 20.24 -14.23
C LEU A 131 4.71 18.96 -13.63
N LEU A 132 4.13 18.51 -12.52
CA LEU A 132 4.40 17.18 -11.98
C LEU A 132 3.29 16.23 -12.46
N VAL A 133 3.66 15.11 -13.06
CA VAL A 133 2.73 14.17 -13.70
C VAL A 133 3.04 12.75 -13.23
N ALA A 134 2.02 12.03 -12.77
CA ALA A 134 2.10 10.58 -12.60
C ALA A 134 1.80 9.90 -13.92
N VAL A 135 2.67 9.00 -14.36
CA VAL A 135 2.49 8.19 -15.58
C VAL A 135 2.45 6.71 -15.20
N THR A 136 1.33 6.05 -15.49
CA THR A 136 1.14 4.61 -15.21
C THR A 136 1.85 3.76 -16.26
N SER A 137 2.05 2.47 -15.98
CA SER A 137 2.59 1.50 -16.94
C SER A 137 1.72 1.30 -18.18
N ALA A 138 0.43 1.65 -18.11
CA ALA A 138 -0.49 1.68 -19.25
C ALA A 138 -0.39 2.97 -20.09
N GLY A 139 0.42 3.94 -19.66
CA GLY A 139 0.58 5.24 -20.32
C GLY A 139 -0.49 6.27 -19.95
N GLU A 140 -1.32 5.99 -18.93
CA GLU A 140 -2.27 6.97 -18.41
C GLU A 140 -1.52 8.05 -17.62
N LYS A 141 -1.97 9.30 -17.74
CA LYS A 141 -1.28 10.48 -17.24
C LYS A 141 -2.19 11.25 -16.30
N ALA A 142 -1.70 11.54 -15.10
CA ALA A 142 -2.40 12.36 -14.12
C ALA A 142 -1.49 13.52 -13.68
N ALA A 143 -1.83 14.74 -14.10
CA ALA A 143 -1.11 15.95 -13.69
C ALA A 143 -1.58 16.40 -12.30
N PHE A 144 -0.63 16.73 -11.42
CA PHE A 144 -0.93 17.23 -10.09
C PHE A 144 -1.00 18.76 -10.06
N ARG A 145 -1.80 19.29 -9.14
CA ARG A 145 -1.85 20.73 -8.85
C ARG A 145 -0.73 21.10 -7.89
N PRO A 146 -0.16 22.32 -7.96
CA PRO A 146 0.86 22.76 -7.01
C PRO A 146 0.44 22.72 -5.53
N SER A 147 -0.87 22.76 -5.26
CA SER A 147 -1.47 22.67 -3.93
C SER A 147 -1.63 21.24 -3.40
N ASP A 148 -1.44 20.22 -4.25
CA ASP A 148 -1.60 18.83 -3.84
C ASP A 148 -0.46 18.43 -2.89
N GLU A 149 -0.77 17.58 -1.93
CA GLU A 149 0.12 17.13 -0.86
C GLU A 149 0.21 15.59 -0.89
N ALA A 150 1.33 15.04 -0.41
CA ALA A 150 1.52 13.60 -0.18
C ALA A 150 1.35 12.67 -1.41
N VAL A 151 1.66 13.19 -2.60
CA VAL A 151 1.51 12.49 -3.90
C VAL A 151 2.38 11.24 -4.03
N PHE A 152 3.46 11.10 -3.26
CA PHE A 152 4.34 9.93 -3.36
C PHE A 152 3.63 8.63 -2.95
N THR A 153 2.77 8.72 -1.93
CA THR A 153 2.04 7.54 -1.45
C THR A 153 0.87 7.17 -2.34
N THR A 154 0.43 8.01 -3.28
CA THR A 154 -0.73 7.74 -4.13
C THR A 154 -0.36 7.08 -5.47
N LEU A 155 0.92 6.80 -5.70
CA LEU A 155 1.39 6.22 -6.96
C LEU A 155 1.04 4.73 -7.03
N GLY A 156 0.44 4.32 -8.15
CA GLY A 156 0.21 2.91 -8.45
C GLY A 156 1.50 2.08 -8.49
N VAL A 157 1.38 0.75 -8.60
CA VAL A 157 2.49 -0.19 -8.40
C VAL A 157 3.71 0.11 -9.27
N ASN A 158 3.50 0.34 -10.57
CA ASN A 158 4.54 0.74 -11.51
C ASN A 158 4.27 2.15 -12.09
N THR A 159 3.78 3.07 -11.24
CA THR A 159 3.55 4.47 -11.64
C THR A 159 4.77 5.31 -11.32
N HIS A 160 5.23 6.11 -12.27
CA HIS A 160 6.42 6.95 -12.13
C HIS A 160 6.06 8.44 -12.19
N LEU A 161 6.82 9.26 -11.46
CA LEU A 161 6.68 10.71 -11.48
C LEU A 161 7.55 11.33 -12.57
N PHE A 162 6.95 12.19 -13.37
CA PHE A 162 7.59 12.97 -14.40
C PHE A 162 7.48 14.47 -14.10
N ALA A 163 8.52 15.22 -14.45
CA ALA A 163 8.51 16.67 -14.53
C ALA A 163 8.66 17.07 -16.00
N CYS A 164 7.67 17.78 -16.54
CA CYS A 164 7.67 18.20 -17.95
C CYS A 164 7.03 19.57 -18.12
N GLU A 165 7.23 20.19 -19.29
CA GLU A 165 6.49 21.38 -19.66
C GLU A 165 5.04 21.02 -20.09
N PRO A 166 4.09 21.97 -20.04
CA PRO A 166 2.70 21.71 -20.44
C PRO A 166 2.56 21.26 -21.91
N SER A 167 3.47 21.70 -22.78
CA SER A 167 3.56 21.30 -24.19
C SER A 167 3.95 19.83 -24.38
N GLU A 168 4.65 19.24 -23.41
CA GLU A 168 5.21 17.89 -23.48
C GLU A 168 4.32 16.84 -22.82
N LEU A 169 3.26 17.27 -22.11
CA LEU A 169 2.37 16.39 -21.36
C LEU A 169 1.80 15.27 -22.24
N GLU A 170 1.33 15.62 -23.43
CA GLU A 170 0.72 14.67 -24.37
C GLU A 170 1.73 13.71 -24.99
N SER A 171 3.02 14.07 -25.05
CA SER A 171 4.09 13.23 -25.61
C SER A 171 4.81 12.36 -24.57
N LEU A 172 4.54 12.54 -23.27
CA LEU A 172 5.10 11.66 -22.23
C LEU A 172 4.81 10.19 -22.50
N LEU A 173 5.81 9.35 -22.35
CA LEU A 173 5.70 7.89 -22.46
C LEU A 173 6.06 7.25 -21.12
N PRO A 174 5.41 6.12 -20.76
CA PRO A 174 5.84 5.36 -19.60
C PRO A 174 7.30 4.93 -19.77
N LEU A 175 7.98 4.71 -18.65
CA LEU A 175 9.32 4.13 -18.68
C LEU A 175 9.25 2.75 -19.34
N PRO A 176 10.27 2.36 -20.14
CA PRO A 176 10.39 0.99 -20.61
C PRO A 176 10.31 0.05 -19.42
N GLU A 177 9.64 -1.08 -19.57
CA GLU A 177 9.54 -2.08 -18.50
C GLU A 177 10.94 -2.42 -17.98
N GLU A 178 11.27 -1.93 -16.78
CA GLU A 178 12.55 -2.23 -16.12
C GLU A 178 12.68 -3.72 -15.78
N ILE A 179 11.57 -4.48 -15.90
CA ILE A 179 11.54 -5.88 -15.49
C ILE A 179 12.08 -6.76 -16.62
N HIS A 180 13.40 -6.95 -16.59
CA HIS A 180 14.08 -7.99 -17.35
C HIS A 180 13.76 -9.35 -16.76
N TRP A 181 12.81 -10.06 -17.35
CA TRP A 181 12.47 -11.41 -16.96
C TRP A 181 13.51 -12.40 -17.50
N SER A 182 14.23 -13.08 -16.61
CA SER A 182 15.08 -14.20 -17.00
C SER A 182 14.19 -15.37 -17.47
N PRO A 183 14.43 -15.94 -18.67
CA PRO A 183 13.72 -17.15 -19.08
C PRO A 183 13.96 -18.25 -18.04
N GLY A 184 12.90 -18.70 -17.36
CA GLY A 184 13.03 -19.67 -16.28
C GLY A 184 11.73 -19.86 -15.49
N ASP A 185 11.77 -20.83 -14.58
CA ASP A 185 10.66 -21.05 -13.65
C ASP A 185 10.59 -19.92 -12.62
N SER A 186 9.37 -19.56 -12.24
CA SER A 186 9.17 -18.67 -11.10
C SER A 186 9.84 -19.24 -9.84
N LYS A 187 10.54 -18.38 -9.09
CA LYS A 187 11.04 -18.68 -7.73
C LYS A 187 9.92 -19.19 -6.81
N LEU A 188 8.67 -18.82 -7.10
CA LEU A 188 7.50 -19.27 -6.37
C LEU A 188 7.31 -20.79 -6.45
N HIS A 189 7.77 -21.48 -7.50
CA HIS A 189 7.67 -22.95 -7.60
C HIS A 189 8.36 -23.66 -6.43
N ASP A 190 9.50 -23.15 -6.00
CA ASP A 190 10.37 -23.78 -4.99
C ASP A 190 9.96 -23.45 -3.55
N MET A 191 9.15 -22.41 -3.33
CA MET A 191 8.69 -22.00 -1.99
C MET A 191 7.49 -22.85 -1.53
N SER A 192 7.28 -23.09 -0.24
CA SER A 192 6.02 -23.74 0.20
C SER A 192 4.85 -22.75 0.16
N ALA A 193 3.63 -23.23 -0.07
CA ALA A 193 2.44 -22.36 -0.02
C ALA A 193 2.18 -21.87 1.41
N GLU A 194 2.48 -22.70 2.40
CA GLU A 194 2.43 -22.41 3.83
C GLU A 194 3.33 -21.24 4.22
N GLU A 195 4.59 -21.25 3.77
CA GLU A 195 5.53 -20.17 4.08
C GLU A 195 5.14 -18.88 3.37
N VAL A 196 4.77 -18.96 2.09
CA VAL A 196 4.32 -17.77 1.34
C VAL A 196 3.09 -17.13 1.98
N ALA A 197 2.09 -17.93 2.35
CA ALA A 197 0.90 -17.44 3.04
C ALA A 197 1.27 -16.81 4.39
N THR A 198 2.11 -17.47 5.19
CA THR A 198 2.55 -16.93 6.48
C THR A 198 3.27 -15.59 6.32
N GLN A 199 4.18 -15.46 5.35
CA GLN A 199 4.85 -14.18 5.09
C GLN A 199 3.91 -13.09 4.55
N LEU A 200 2.87 -13.46 3.79
CA LEU A 200 1.82 -12.53 3.38
C LEU A 200 1.10 -11.98 4.62
N VAL A 201 0.62 -12.86 5.50
CA VAL A 201 -0.10 -12.47 6.72
C VAL A 201 0.76 -11.60 7.64
N VAL A 202 2.04 -11.96 7.86
CA VAL A 202 2.98 -11.15 8.66
C VAL A 202 3.08 -9.75 8.08
N PHE A 203 3.32 -9.65 6.78
CA PHE A 203 3.58 -8.36 6.16
C PHE A 203 2.32 -7.49 6.07
N ASP A 204 1.19 -8.08 5.72
CA ASP A 204 -0.09 -7.39 5.68
C ASP A 204 -0.51 -6.92 7.09
N TRP A 205 -0.23 -7.71 8.13
CA TRP A 205 -0.45 -7.30 9.53
C TRP A 205 0.43 -6.12 9.94
N GLU A 206 1.71 -6.12 9.56
CA GLU A 206 2.62 -5.01 9.81
C GLU A 206 2.09 -3.72 9.15
N LEU A 207 1.68 -3.78 7.88
CA LEU A 207 1.11 -2.62 7.17
C LEU A 207 -0.21 -2.16 7.82
N PHE A 208 -1.12 -3.08 8.12
CA PHE A 208 -2.40 -2.76 8.75
C PHE A 208 -2.25 -2.18 10.17
N SER A 209 -1.24 -2.63 10.90
CA SER A 209 -0.91 -2.10 12.24
C SER A 209 -0.33 -0.69 12.19
N CYS A 210 0.30 -0.30 11.08
CA CYS A 210 0.82 1.05 10.87
C CYS A 210 -0.28 2.09 10.62
N VAL A 211 -1.48 1.67 10.21
CA VAL A 211 -2.57 2.60 9.88
C VAL A 211 -3.19 3.18 11.14
N HIS A 212 -3.09 4.50 11.30
CA HIS A 212 -3.78 5.17 12.40
C HIS A 212 -5.29 5.24 12.12
N GLU A 213 -6.13 5.15 13.14
CA GLU A 213 -7.60 5.14 12.94
C GLU A 213 -8.13 6.43 12.30
N VAL A 214 -7.48 7.56 12.60
CA VAL A 214 -7.77 8.86 11.97
C VAL A 214 -7.59 8.79 10.45
N GLU A 215 -6.72 7.92 9.93
CA GLU A 215 -6.55 7.75 8.49
C GLU A 215 -7.81 7.18 7.82
N PHE A 216 -8.51 6.24 8.48
CA PHE A 216 -9.79 5.71 8.00
C PHE A 216 -10.88 6.78 8.05
N VAL A 217 -10.93 7.56 9.13
CA VAL A 217 -11.85 8.69 9.26
C VAL A 217 -11.60 9.69 8.13
N CYS A 218 -10.35 10.15 7.95
CA CYS A 218 -9.98 11.08 6.89
C CYS A 218 -10.38 10.57 5.50
N TYR A 219 -10.16 9.28 5.22
CA TYR A 219 -10.54 8.67 3.96
C TYR A 219 -12.04 8.72 3.70
N VAL A 220 -12.88 8.34 4.68
CA VAL A 220 -14.34 8.36 4.51
C VAL A 220 -14.87 9.78 4.30
N PHE A 221 -14.36 10.76 5.06
CA PHE A 221 -14.88 12.13 5.03
C PHE A 221 -14.46 12.95 3.80
N HIS A 222 -13.29 12.66 3.23
CA HIS A 222 -12.72 13.48 2.15
C HIS A 222 -12.48 12.70 0.86
N GLY A 223 -12.68 11.38 0.88
CA GLY A 223 -12.35 10.47 -0.20
C GLY A 223 -10.91 10.66 -0.68
N GLU A 224 -10.72 10.46 -1.98
CA GLU A 224 -9.45 10.71 -2.67
C GLU A 224 -9.09 12.21 -2.77
N GLN A 225 -9.95 13.14 -2.32
CA GLN A 225 -9.69 14.59 -2.37
C GLN A 225 -9.24 15.17 -1.02
N ALA A 226 -8.89 14.31 -0.06
CA ALA A 226 -8.36 14.72 1.23
C ALA A 226 -7.10 15.59 1.07
N ARG A 227 -7.10 16.78 1.70
CA ARG A 227 -5.89 17.60 1.90
C ARG A 227 -4.84 16.84 2.72
N TRP A 228 -5.30 15.91 3.57
CA TRP A 228 -4.47 14.99 4.33
C TRP A 228 -4.65 13.58 3.77
N ARG A 229 -3.73 13.15 2.89
CA ARG A 229 -3.75 11.79 2.35
C ARG A 229 -3.36 10.80 3.46
N PRO A 230 -4.13 9.73 3.67
CA PRO A 230 -3.79 8.72 4.66
C PRO A 230 -2.62 7.86 4.17
N LEU A 231 -1.40 8.25 4.57
CA LEU A 231 -0.13 7.67 4.09
C LEU A 231 -0.05 6.15 4.24
N ASN A 232 -0.43 5.61 5.40
CA ASN A 232 -0.29 4.20 5.70
C ASN A 232 -1.48 3.39 5.17
N LEU A 233 -2.69 3.97 5.20
CA LEU A 233 -3.87 3.32 4.62
C LEU A 233 -3.68 3.09 3.11
N GLU A 234 -3.14 4.07 2.40
CA GLU A 234 -2.88 3.97 0.97
C GLU A 234 -1.91 2.82 0.65
N LEU A 235 -0.90 2.59 1.50
CA LEU A 235 0.00 1.44 1.36
C LEU A 235 -0.72 0.09 1.52
N VAL A 236 -1.73 0.00 2.40
CA VAL A 236 -2.57 -1.21 2.54
C VAL A 236 -3.42 -1.43 1.29
N LEU A 237 -4.01 -0.36 0.73
CA LEU A 237 -4.79 -0.45 -0.52
C LEU A 237 -3.91 -0.87 -1.70
N GLN A 238 -2.73 -0.28 -1.81
CA GLN A 238 -1.75 -0.65 -2.82
C GLN A 238 -1.19 -2.05 -2.66
N ARG A 239 -1.06 -2.53 -1.42
CA ARG A 239 -0.67 -3.92 -1.16
C ARG A 239 -1.70 -4.89 -1.71
N CYS A 240 -2.98 -4.59 -1.53
CA CYS A 240 -4.06 -5.38 -2.12
C CYS A 240 -3.92 -5.47 -3.65
N SER A 241 -3.74 -4.33 -4.32
CA SER A 241 -3.55 -4.29 -5.78
C SER A 241 -2.28 -5.03 -6.22
N GLU A 242 -1.19 -4.94 -5.46
CA GLU A 242 0.05 -5.65 -5.77
C GLU A 242 -0.11 -7.17 -5.69
N VAL A 243 -0.77 -7.70 -4.66
CA VAL A 243 -1.01 -9.14 -4.53
C VAL A 243 -1.91 -9.65 -5.67
N GLN A 244 -2.90 -8.88 -6.09
CA GLN A 244 -3.74 -9.21 -7.26
C GLN A 244 -2.90 -9.32 -8.55
N HIS A 245 -2.10 -8.29 -8.84
CA HIS A 245 -1.25 -8.28 -10.03
C HIS A 245 -0.15 -9.32 -9.97
N TRP A 246 0.41 -9.60 -8.79
CA TRP A 246 1.40 -10.67 -8.58
C TRP A 246 0.86 -12.03 -9.03
N VAL A 247 -0.35 -12.38 -8.63
CA VAL A 247 -0.99 -13.64 -9.03
C VAL A 247 -1.10 -13.74 -10.55
N ALA A 248 -1.62 -12.70 -11.21
CA ALA A 248 -1.74 -12.67 -12.65
C ALA A 248 -0.38 -12.74 -13.35
N THR A 249 0.60 -11.97 -12.86
CA THR A 249 1.97 -11.90 -13.38
C THR A 249 2.64 -13.27 -13.36
N GLU A 250 2.64 -13.94 -12.21
CA GLU A 250 3.28 -15.25 -12.02
C GLU A 250 2.66 -16.32 -12.94
N ILE A 251 1.34 -16.33 -13.07
CA ILE A 251 0.64 -17.30 -13.94
C ILE A 251 0.96 -17.03 -15.40
N LEU A 252 0.89 -15.76 -15.84
CA LEU A 252 1.01 -15.37 -17.24
C LEU A 252 2.45 -15.37 -17.76
N GLN A 253 3.43 -15.34 -16.87
CA GLN A 253 4.84 -15.56 -17.23
C GLN A 253 5.20 -17.04 -17.37
N CYS A 254 4.43 -17.93 -16.74
CA CYS A 254 4.70 -19.36 -16.75
C CYS A 254 4.31 -20.01 -18.09
N GLN A 255 5.27 -20.12 -19.00
CA GLN A 255 5.06 -20.67 -20.35
C GLN A 255 4.62 -22.15 -20.33
N SER A 256 5.20 -22.95 -19.44
CA SER A 256 4.93 -24.39 -19.34
C SER A 256 3.55 -24.65 -18.72
N LEU A 257 2.62 -25.21 -19.51
CA LEU A 257 1.26 -25.54 -19.04
C LEU A 257 1.24 -26.39 -17.74
N PRO A 258 2.00 -27.50 -17.62
CA PRO A 258 2.02 -28.28 -16.37
C PRO A 258 2.46 -27.47 -15.15
N LYS A 259 3.46 -26.58 -15.31
CA LYS A 259 3.93 -25.71 -14.22
C LYS A 259 2.90 -24.62 -13.93
N ARG A 260 2.27 -24.05 -14.94
CA ARG A 260 1.21 -23.05 -14.77
C ARG A 260 0.00 -23.61 -14.01
N VAL A 261 -0.39 -24.85 -14.28
CA VAL A 261 -1.41 -25.59 -13.48
C VAL A 261 -0.96 -25.77 -12.03
N GLN A 262 0.33 -26.04 -11.79
CA GLN A 262 0.87 -26.12 -10.43
C GLN A 262 0.82 -24.77 -9.70
N LEU A 263 1.12 -23.65 -10.38
CA LEU A 263 0.98 -22.30 -9.81
C LEU A 263 -0.48 -21.99 -9.48
N LEU A 264 -1.40 -22.25 -10.40
CA LEU A 264 -2.83 -22.07 -10.18
C LEU A 264 -3.31 -22.81 -8.92
N ARG A 265 -2.95 -24.08 -8.79
CA ARG A 265 -3.22 -24.89 -7.59
C ARG A 265 -2.58 -24.29 -6.33
N LYS A 266 -1.35 -23.77 -6.44
CA LYS A 266 -0.61 -23.19 -5.32
C LYS A 266 -1.25 -21.90 -4.82
N PHE A 267 -1.71 -21.02 -5.71
CA PHE A 267 -2.44 -19.81 -5.34
C PHE A 267 -3.75 -20.11 -4.63
N ILE A 268 -4.52 -21.12 -5.09
CA ILE A 268 -5.73 -21.57 -4.37
C ILE A 268 -5.37 -22.06 -2.96
N LYS A 269 -4.24 -22.76 -2.80
CA LYS A 269 -3.75 -23.18 -1.48
C LYS A 269 -3.32 -21.99 -0.61
N ILE A 270 -2.61 -21.02 -1.17
CA ILE A 270 -2.21 -19.78 -0.49
C ILE A 270 -3.45 -19.02 -0.01
N ALA A 271 -4.45 -18.81 -0.88
CA ALA A 271 -5.71 -18.16 -0.51
C ALA A 271 -6.42 -18.90 0.64
N ALA A 272 -6.48 -20.23 0.59
CA ALA A 272 -7.05 -21.03 1.67
C ALA A 272 -6.34 -20.81 3.01
N LEU A 273 -5.01 -20.72 3.00
CA LEU A 273 -4.18 -20.50 4.18
C LEU A 273 -4.32 -19.08 4.73
N CYS A 274 -4.32 -18.04 3.87
CA CYS A 274 -4.59 -16.67 4.28
C CYS A 274 -5.97 -16.55 4.94
N LYS A 275 -7.00 -17.17 4.36
CA LYS A 275 -8.35 -17.23 4.95
C LYS A 275 -8.35 -17.95 6.31
N GLN A 276 -7.62 -19.06 6.43
CA GLN A 276 -7.49 -19.81 7.68
C GLN A 276 -6.80 -18.98 8.77
N GLN A 277 -5.79 -18.19 8.40
CA GLN A 277 -5.07 -17.25 9.26
C GLN A 277 -5.81 -15.92 9.46
N GLN A 278 -7.05 -15.81 8.97
CA GLN A 278 -7.92 -14.64 9.05
C GLN A 278 -7.33 -13.36 8.44
N ASP A 279 -6.45 -13.52 7.45
CA ASP A 279 -6.04 -12.46 6.54
C ASP A 279 -6.96 -12.45 5.32
N LEU A 280 -8.03 -11.66 5.42
CA LEU A 280 -9.00 -11.51 4.34
C LEU A 280 -8.52 -10.53 3.26
N LEU A 281 -7.49 -9.73 3.54
CA LEU A 281 -6.88 -8.82 2.56
C LEU A 281 -6.18 -9.63 1.47
N SER A 282 -5.19 -10.46 1.84
CA SER A 282 -4.48 -11.31 0.88
C SER A 282 -5.38 -12.42 0.33
N PHE A 283 -6.29 -12.99 1.13
CA PHE A 283 -7.25 -13.98 0.62
C PHE A 283 -8.05 -13.45 -0.57
N LEU A 284 -8.73 -12.31 -0.42
CA LEU A 284 -9.51 -11.73 -1.51
C LEU A 284 -8.64 -11.17 -2.62
N ALA A 285 -7.47 -10.61 -2.32
CA ALA A 285 -6.53 -10.18 -3.36
C ALA A 285 -6.08 -11.36 -4.25
N VAL A 286 -5.81 -12.53 -3.68
CA VAL A 286 -5.48 -13.72 -4.48
C VAL A 286 -6.66 -14.21 -5.31
N VAL A 287 -7.87 -14.22 -4.74
CA VAL A 287 -9.09 -14.60 -5.47
C VAL A 287 -9.32 -13.67 -6.67
N LEU A 288 -9.26 -12.36 -6.45
CA LEU A 288 -9.42 -11.36 -7.50
C LEU A 288 -8.32 -11.45 -8.58
N GLY A 289 -7.09 -11.78 -8.18
CA GLY A 289 -6.00 -12.04 -9.13
C GLY A 289 -6.24 -13.28 -10.01
N LEU A 290 -6.84 -14.33 -9.44
CA LEU A 290 -7.25 -15.54 -10.18
C LEU A 290 -8.47 -15.30 -11.09
N ASP A 291 -9.40 -14.44 -10.66
CA ASP A 291 -10.57 -14.01 -11.43
C ASP A 291 -10.24 -13.00 -12.53
N ASN A 292 -9.03 -12.44 -12.54
CA ASN A 292 -8.59 -11.49 -13.55
C ASN A 292 -8.89 -12.04 -14.97
N PRO A 293 -9.48 -11.24 -15.88
CA PRO A 293 -9.87 -11.70 -17.22
C PRO A 293 -8.74 -12.35 -18.04
N ALA A 294 -7.49 -11.95 -17.80
CA ALA A 294 -6.33 -12.55 -18.46
C ALA A 294 -5.98 -13.94 -17.89
N VAL A 295 -6.32 -14.23 -16.63
CA VAL A 295 -6.10 -15.55 -15.99
C VAL A 295 -7.31 -16.47 -16.17
N SER A 296 -8.52 -15.97 -15.91
CA SER A 296 -9.76 -16.75 -15.98
C SER A 296 -10.05 -17.29 -17.38
N ARG A 297 -9.48 -16.68 -18.42
CA ARG A 297 -9.61 -17.15 -19.80
C ARG A 297 -8.73 -18.34 -20.20
N LEU A 298 -7.74 -18.73 -19.39
CA LEU A 298 -6.79 -19.81 -19.69
C LEU A 298 -7.42 -21.20 -19.54
N ARG A 299 -8.31 -21.56 -20.47
CA ARG A 299 -9.14 -22.78 -20.42
C ARG A 299 -8.32 -24.04 -20.18
N LEU A 300 -7.23 -24.25 -20.91
CA LEU A 300 -6.41 -25.46 -20.77
C LEU A 300 -5.76 -25.53 -19.39
N THR A 301 -5.36 -24.39 -18.83
CA THR A 301 -4.81 -24.31 -17.47
C THR A 301 -5.87 -24.66 -16.42
N TRP A 302 -7.08 -24.10 -16.53
CA TRP A 302 -8.18 -24.41 -15.62
C TRP A 302 -8.64 -25.86 -15.76
N GLU A 303 -8.65 -26.42 -16.98
CA GLU A 303 -8.96 -27.82 -17.28
C GLU A 303 -7.90 -28.81 -16.76
N GLY A 304 -6.64 -28.38 -16.62
CA GLY A 304 -5.60 -29.17 -15.96
C GLY A 304 -5.75 -29.24 -14.43
N LEU A 305 -6.51 -28.32 -13.83
CA LEU A 305 -6.66 -28.25 -12.37
C LEU A 305 -7.54 -29.39 -11.84
N PRO A 306 -7.12 -30.14 -10.79
CA PRO A 306 -7.95 -31.19 -10.21
C PRO A 306 -9.27 -30.67 -9.66
N GLY A 307 -10.37 -31.42 -9.84
CA GLY A 307 -11.72 -30.98 -9.49
C GLY A 307 -11.92 -30.52 -8.05
N LYS A 308 -11.14 -31.05 -7.08
CA LYS A 308 -11.18 -30.58 -5.69
C LYS A 308 -10.79 -29.10 -5.55
N PHE A 309 -9.78 -28.65 -6.29
CA PHE A 309 -9.29 -27.27 -6.25
C PHE A 309 -10.21 -26.34 -7.02
N ARG A 310 -10.83 -26.80 -8.12
CA ARG A 310 -11.90 -26.03 -8.79
C ARG A 310 -13.08 -25.76 -7.86
N LYS A 311 -13.57 -26.79 -7.17
CA LYS A 311 -14.65 -26.62 -6.18
C LYS A 311 -14.26 -25.68 -5.03
N GLN A 312 -13.01 -25.77 -4.57
CA GLN A 312 -12.49 -24.88 -3.54
C GLN A 312 -12.44 -23.43 -4.03
N PHE A 313 -12.00 -23.19 -5.26
CA PHE A 313 -11.98 -21.84 -5.84
C PHE A 313 -13.39 -21.27 -6.01
N GLN A 314 -14.36 -22.07 -6.48
CA GLN A 314 -15.77 -21.66 -6.55
C GLN A 314 -16.35 -21.25 -5.20
N GLN A 315 -15.94 -21.91 -4.12
CA GLN A 315 -16.32 -21.49 -2.76
C GLN A 315 -15.70 -20.13 -2.40
N PHE A 316 -14.49 -19.85 -2.86
CA PHE A 316 -13.85 -18.55 -2.63
C PHE A 316 -14.51 -17.43 -3.44
N GLU A 317 -14.84 -17.67 -4.71
CA GLU A 317 -15.64 -16.75 -5.54
C GLU A 317 -16.96 -16.39 -4.86
N SER A 318 -17.65 -17.36 -4.24
CA SER A 318 -18.91 -17.11 -3.52
C SER A 318 -18.78 -16.18 -2.30
N ILE A 319 -17.56 -16.07 -1.73
CA ILE A 319 -17.27 -15.14 -0.64
C ILE A 319 -17.02 -13.73 -1.21
N ALA A 320 -16.40 -13.64 -2.38
CA ALA A 320 -16.12 -12.38 -3.08
C ALA A 320 -17.37 -11.76 -3.75
N ASP A 321 -18.45 -12.54 -3.91
CA ASP A 321 -19.69 -12.13 -4.55
C ASP A 321 -20.21 -10.76 -4.05
N PRO A 322 -20.40 -9.77 -4.93
CA PRO A 322 -20.91 -8.44 -4.56
C PRO A 322 -22.40 -8.44 -4.21
N SER A 323 -23.13 -9.53 -4.50
CA SER A 323 -24.58 -9.63 -4.29
C SER A 323 -25.00 -9.32 -2.85
N ARG A 324 -26.14 -8.62 -2.72
CA ARG A 324 -26.73 -8.23 -1.42
C ARG A 324 -25.73 -7.49 -0.51
N ASN A 325 -24.96 -6.57 -1.10
CA ASN A 325 -23.93 -5.80 -0.40
C ASN A 325 -22.87 -6.70 0.25
N HIS A 326 -22.29 -7.61 -0.55
CA HIS A 326 -21.27 -8.57 -0.11
C HIS A 326 -21.69 -9.40 1.11
N LYS A 327 -22.93 -9.93 1.11
CA LYS A 327 -23.50 -10.66 2.25
C LYS A 327 -22.60 -11.81 2.72
N SER A 328 -22.10 -12.64 1.80
CA SER A 328 -21.25 -13.79 2.13
C SER A 328 -19.98 -13.38 2.88
N TYR A 329 -19.32 -12.31 2.44
CA TYR A 329 -18.17 -11.73 3.12
C TYR A 329 -18.53 -11.19 4.51
N ARG A 330 -19.65 -10.46 4.62
CA ARG A 330 -20.11 -9.90 5.91
C ARG A 330 -20.49 -10.99 6.92
N ASP A 331 -21.16 -12.05 6.46
CA ASP A 331 -21.49 -13.23 7.27
C ASP A 331 -20.21 -13.94 7.76
N LEU A 332 -19.19 -14.07 6.89
CA LEU A 332 -17.88 -14.59 7.28
C LEU A 332 -17.24 -13.71 8.35
N MET A 333 -17.18 -12.40 8.15
CA MET A 333 -16.62 -11.44 9.10
C MET A 333 -17.26 -11.55 10.49
N GLY A 334 -18.58 -11.75 10.57
CA GLY A 334 -19.30 -11.93 11.84
C GLY A 334 -18.93 -13.20 12.62
N SER A 335 -18.30 -14.18 11.97
CA SER A 335 -17.87 -15.44 12.59
C SER A 335 -16.41 -15.45 13.08
N LEU A 336 -15.59 -14.50 12.61
CA LEU A 336 -14.16 -14.43 12.93
C LEU A 336 -13.88 -13.73 14.26
N ARG A 337 -12.72 -14.00 14.85
CA ARG A 337 -12.26 -13.38 16.11
C ARG A 337 -10.89 -12.74 15.94
N PRO A 338 -10.55 -11.66 16.65
CA PRO A 338 -9.21 -11.08 16.57
C PRO A 338 -8.10 -12.08 16.96
N PRO A 339 -6.90 -12.02 16.33
CA PRO A 339 -6.46 -11.05 15.32
C PRO A 339 -6.99 -11.38 13.92
N LEU A 340 -7.46 -10.37 13.17
CA LEU A 340 -7.87 -10.54 11.78
C LEU A 340 -7.58 -9.30 10.93
N ILE A 341 -7.31 -9.47 9.64
CA ILE A 341 -7.10 -8.39 8.68
C ILE A 341 -8.32 -8.35 7.75
N PRO A 342 -9.14 -7.28 7.77
CA PRO A 342 -10.28 -7.17 6.88
C PRO A 342 -9.82 -6.89 5.44
N PHE A 343 -10.69 -7.16 4.47
CA PHE A 343 -10.53 -6.64 3.13
C PHE A 343 -10.86 -5.13 3.11
N THR A 344 -9.83 -4.33 3.38
CA THR A 344 -9.89 -2.88 3.55
C THR A 344 -10.63 -2.13 2.43
N PRO A 345 -10.47 -2.46 1.12
CA PRO A 345 -11.20 -1.76 0.07
C PRO A 345 -12.72 -1.82 0.24
N LEU A 346 -13.27 -2.96 0.66
CA LEU A 346 -14.71 -3.11 0.90
C LEU A 346 -15.15 -2.41 2.20
N LEU A 347 -14.29 -2.41 3.23
CA LEU A 347 -14.55 -1.66 4.46
C LEU A 347 -14.74 -0.17 4.13
N LEU A 348 -13.87 0.40 3.29
CA LEU A 348 -13.96 1.81 2.89
C LEU A 348 -15.16 2.07 1.96
N LYS A 349 -15.40 1.20 0.97
CA LYS A 349 -16.51 1.36 0.01
C LYS A 349 -17.88 1.37 0.70
N GLY A 350 -18.11 0.46 1.64
CA GLY A 350 -19.38 0.37 2.37
C GLY A 350 -19.71 1.65 3.13
N GLU A 351 -18.71 2.29 3.74
CA GLU A 351 -18.89 3.51 4.52
C GLU A 351 -19.04 4.76 3.64
N THR A 352 -18.34 4.82 2.49
CA THR A 352 -18.50 5.93 1.53
C THR A 352 -19.91 5.96 0.92
N ASP A 353 -20.50 4.80 0.64
CA ASP A 353 -21.87 4.70 0.11
C ASP A 353 -22.91 5.07 1.20
N ILE A 354 -22.70 4.64 2.46
CA ILE A 354 -23.58 4.95 3.61
C ILE A 354 -23.49 6.43 4.03
N TYR A 355 -22.34 7.08 3.81
CA TYR A 355 -22.12 8.50 4.11
C TYR A 355 -23.14 9.42 3.40
N THR A 356 -23.73 8.96 2.30
CA THR A 356 -24.82 9.69 1.62
C THR A 356 -26.14 9.71 2.41
N HIS A 357 -26.28 8.93 3.49
CA HIS A 357 -27.56 8.71 4.18
C HIS A 357 -27.53 8.93 5.71
N THR A 358 -26.45 8.62 6.45
CA THR A 358 -26.37 8.83 7.92
C THR A 358 -24.94 9.18 8.40
N PRO A 359 -24.61 10.45 8.71
CA PRO A 359 -23.23 10.85 8.97
C PRO A 359 -22.89 10.74 10.47
N GLY A 360 -22.14 9.71 10.88
CA GLY A 360 -21.37 9.74 12.14
C GLY A 360 -21.30 8.43 12.94
N GLU A 361 -22.43 7.76 13.16
CA GLU A 361 -22.47 6.54 13.98
C GLU A 361 -21.74 5.36 13.31
N ASP A 362 -21.86 5.28 11.98
CA ASP A 362 -21.29 4.21 11.16
C ASP A 362 -19.75 4.31 11.11
N VAL A 363 -19.20 5.52 10.95
CA VAL A 363 -17.74 5.75 10.98
C VAL A 363 -17.14 5.39 12.34
N ALA A 364 -17.85 5.69 13.43
CA ALA A 364 -17.40 5.32 14.77
C ALA A 364 -17.42 3.80 14.97
N GLU A 365 -18.42 3.08 14.44
CA GLU A 365 -18.44 1.61 14.48
C GLU A 365 -17.35 0.99 13.59
N MET A 366 -17.04 1.58 12.43
CA MET A 366 -15.89 1.18 11.61
C MET A 366 -14.59 1.27 12.42
N VAL A 367 -14.34 2.40 13.09
CA VAL A 367 -13.15 2.58 13.93
C VAL A 367 -13.12 1.60 15.10
N ARG A 368 -14.25 1.37 15.78
CA ARG A 368 -14.36 0.34 16.84
C ARG A 368 -14.06 -1.06 16.30
N SER A 369 -14.53 -1.37 15.09
CA SER A 369 -14.27 -2.65 14.43
C SER A 369 -12.78 -2.82 14.12
N ILE A 370 -12.12 -1.78 13.59
CA ILE A 370 -10.67 -1.79 13.33
C ILE A 370 -9.87 -1.99 14.62
N ARG A 371 -10.26 -1.32 15.72
CA ARG A 371 -9.68 -1.56 17.06
C ARG A 371 -9.84 -3.00 17.49
N ARG A 372 -11.05 -3.55 17.33
CA ARG A 372 -11.36 -4.93 17.68
C ARG A 372 -10.50 -5.90 16.88
N TYR A 373 -10.40 -5.72 15.57
CA TYR A 373 -9.59 -6.59 14.69
C TYR A 373 -8.12 -6.67 15.12
N ARG A 374 -7.58 -5.59 15.70
CA ARG A 374 -6.20 -5.47 16.19
C ARG A 374 -6.03 -5.70 17.69
N SER A 375 -7.06 -6.13 18.41
CA SER A 375 -7.02 -6.23 19.88
C SER A 375 -6.15 -7.36 20.42
N SER A 376 -5.78 -8.32 19.57
CA SER A 376 -4.94 -9.47 19.91
C SER A 376 -3.67 -9.43 19.07
N GLN A 377 -2.55 -9.91 19.62
CA GLN A 377 -1.32 -10.03 18.85
C GLN A 377 -1.41 -11.17 17.83
N LEU A 378 -0.78 -10.98 16.67
CA LEU A 378 -0.58 -12.03 15.70
C LEU A 378 0.49 -13.00 16.23
N ALA A 379 0.07 -14.18 16.68
CA ALA A 379 0.98 -15.23 17.12
C ALA A 379 1.45 -16.04 15.91
N LEU A 380 2.71 -15.86 15.51
CA LEU A 380 3.36 -16.67 14.48
C LEU A 380 4.70 -17.18 15.00
N ASP A 381 4.73 -18.46 15.34
CA ASP A 381 5.93 -19.16 15.79
C ASP A 381 6.71 -19.61 14.55
N ALA A 382 7.69 -18.81 14.12
CA ALA A 382 8.62 -19.21 13.07
C ALA A 382 10.06 -18.88 13.48
N GLU A 383 10.86 -19.92 13.68
CA GLU A 383 12.30 -19.80 13.83
C GLU A 383 12.93 -19.37 12.49
N PRO A 384 13.81 -18.34 12.47
CA PRO A 384 14.36 -17.81 11.24
C PRO A 384 15.30 -18.82 10.57
N SER A 385 14.84 -19.46 9.49
CA SER A 385 15.65 -20.28 8.60
C SER A 385 16.07 -19.50 7.33
N PRO A 386 17.10 -19.93 6.58
CA PRO A 386 17.48 -19.26 5.34
C PRO A 386 16.37 -19.23 4.28
N SER A 387 15.61 -20.32 4.14
CA SER A 387 14.45 -20.39 3.23
C SER A 387 13.33 -19.44 3.67
N HIS A 388 13.09 -19.32 4.98
CA HIS A 388 12.14 -18.36 5.55
C HIS A 388 12.55 -16.91 5.19
N LEU A 389 13.81 -16.53 5.35
CA LEU A 389 14.30 -15.20 4.98
C LEU A 389 14.18 -14.93 3.47
N GLN A 390 14.42 -15.95 2.64
CA GLN A 390 14.24 -15.84 1.19
C GLN A 390 12.78 -15.61 0.81
N THR A 391 11.84 -16.35 1.41
CA THR A 391 10.40 -16.15 1.15
C THR A 391 9.93 -14.80 1.70
N LYS A 392 10.42 -14.39 2.88
CA LYS A 392 10.16 -13.06 3.45
C LYS A 392 10.60 -11.94 2.50
N ALA A 393 11.82 -12.02 1.98
CA ALA A 393 12.34 -11.06 1.01
C ALA A 393 11.51 -11.04 -0.27
N TYR A 394 11.14 -12.21 -0.79
CA TYR A 394 10.31 -12.34 -2.00
C TYR A 394 8.93 -11.70 -1.82
N VAL A 395 8.20 -12.05 -0.76
CA VAL A 395 6.83 -11.54 -0.49
C VAL A 395 6.80 -10.03 -0.26
N ARG A 396 7.89 -9.45 0.25
CA ARG A 396 8.03 -8.01 0.50
C ARG A 396 8.59 -7.22 -0.68
N GLN A 397 8.94 -7.89 -1.79
CA GLN A 397 9.49 -7.27 -3.00
C GLN A 397 8.88 -7.91 -4.25
N LEU A 398 7.55 -8.08 -4.24
CA LEU A 398 6.84 -8.62 -5.39
C LEU A 398 7.11 -7.76 -6.63
N GLN A 399 7.48 -8.42 -7.72
CA GLN A 399 7.57 -7.80 -9.03
C GLN A 399 6.31 -8.15 -9.79
N VAL A 400 5.59 -7.14 -10.25
CA VAL A 400 4.26 -7.34 -10.84
C VAL A 400 4.12 -6.52 -12.12
N ILE A 401 3.28 -7.01 -13.02
CA ILE A 401 2.76 -6.30 -14.18
C ILE A 401 1.36 -5.81 -13.82
N ASP A 402 1.18 -4.49 -13.78
CA ASP A 402 -0.10 -3.82 -13.53
C ASP A 402 -0.77 -3.29 -14.81
N ASN A 403 -0.10 -3.39 -15.97
CA ASN A 403 -0.69 -3.08 -17.27
C ASN A 403 -1.62 -4.22 -17.74
N GLN A 404 -2.93 -4.01 -17.61
CA GLN A 404 -3.93 -5.02 -17.96
C GLN A 404 -3.93 -5.40 -19.45
N ASN A 405 -3.58 -4.47 -20.35
CA ASN A 405 -3.49 -4.76 -21.78
C ASN A 405 -2.35 -5.74 -22.05
N LEU A 406 -1.19 -5.54 -21.41
CA LEU A 406 -0.05 -6.44 -21.52
C LEU A 406 -0.38 -7.83 -20.94
N LEU A 407 -0.99 -7.89 -19.75
CA LEU A 407 -1.42 -9.16 -19.15
C LEU A 407 -2.34 -9.94 -20.11
N PHE A 408 -3.28 -9.24 -20.76
CA PHE A 408 -4.19 -9.86 -21.72
C PHE A 408 -3.46 -10.34 -22.99
N GLU A 409 -2.50 -9.57 -23.50
CA GLU A 409 -1.66 -9.98 -24.63
C GLU A 409 -0.84 -11.23 -24.31
N MET A 410 -0.20 -11.28 -23.13
CA MET A 410 0.53 -12.45 -22.65
C MET A 410 -0.37 -13.67 -22.54
N SER A 411 -1.58 -13.49 -22.01
CA SER A 411 -2.59 -14.55 -21.93
C SER A 411 -2.95 -15.12 -23.31
N CYS A 412 -3.17 -14.25 -24.30
CA CYS A 412 -3.48 -14.66 -25.67
C CYS A 412 -2.32 -15.43 -26.32
N LYS A 413 -1.07 -15.08 -25.99
CA LYS A 413 0.12 -15.81 -26.47
C LYS A 413 0.24 -17.20 -25.83
N LEU A 414 -0.14 -17.36 -24.56
CA LEU A 414 -0.11 -18.64 -23.87
C LEU A 414 -1.21 -19.60 -24.37
N GLU A 415 -2.44 -19.10 -24.51
CA GLU A 415 -3.60 -19.88 -24.93
C GLU A 415 -4.43 -19.06 -25.95
N PRO A 416 -4.11 -19.19 -27.26
CA PRO A 416 -4.84 -18.56 -28.34
C PRO A 416 -6.32 -18.99 -28.37
N LYS A 417 -7.21 -18.16 -28.93
CA LYS A 417 -8.66 -18.43 -28.97
C LYS A 417 -9.06 -19.68 -29.75
N ASP A 418 -8.18 -20.18 -30.61
CA ASP A 418 -8.42 -21.34 -31.48
C ASP A 418 -7.92 -22.68 -30.90
N MET A 419 -7.46 -22.70 -29.63
CA MET A 419 -7.06 -23.91 -28.91
C MET A 419 -8.16 -24.48 -28.00
#